data_AF-X8BFD9-F1
#
_entry.id   AF-X8BFD9-F1
#
_cell.length_a   1.000
_cell.length_b   1.000
_cell.length_c   1.000
_cell.angle_alpha   90.00
_cell.angle_beta   90.00
_cell.angle_gamma   90.00
#
_symmetry.space_group_name_H-M   'P 1'
#
loop_
_entity.id
_entity.type
_entity.pdbx_description
1 polymer ?
#
loop_
_entity_poly.entity_id
_entity_poly.type
_entity_poly.pdbx_seq_one_letter_code
_entity_poly.pdbx_strand_id
1 'polypeptide(L)'
;MMIGSWFAGTYESPGDLMRDRDDRPYKESYGMASKRAVVARTAGESAFDRARKALFEEGISTSRMGLDPDRGGVEDLIDHITSGVRSTCTYVGRRT
;
A
#
# COMPACT_ATOMS: atom_id res chain seq x y z
N MET A 1 14.60 1.91 5.63
CA MET A 1 13.13 1.95 5.87
C MET A 1 12.46 1.52 4.59
N MET A 2 11.44 0.66 4.66
CA MET A 2 10.57 0.33 3.52
C MET A 2 9.12 0.51 4.00
N ILE A 3 8.34 1.32 3.30
CA ILE A 3 6.98 1.69 3.71
C ILE A 3 6.08 1.39 2.51
N GLY A 4 5.20 0.39 2.62
CA GLY A 4 4.25 0.06 1.54
C GLY A 4 2.90 0.74 1.69
N SER A 5 2.43 0.89 2.93
CA SER A 5 1.08 1.40 3.23
C SER A 5 0.85 2.83 2.77
N TRP A 6 1.86 3.72 2.89
CA TRP A 6 1.74 5.11 2.48
C TRP A 6 1.68 5.24 0.94
N PHE A 7 2.54 4.51 0.24
CA PHE A 7 2.60 4.52 -1.22
C PHE A 7 1.43 3.77 -1.88
N ALA A 8 0.71 2.93 -1.14
CA ALA A 8 -0.48 2.27 -1.66
C ALA A 8 -1.64 3.26 -1.92
N GLY A 9 -1.65 4.41 -1.22
CA GLY A 9 -2.61 5.50 -1.39
C GLY A 9 -2.12 6.60 -2.33
N THR A 10 -1.47 6.28 -3.45
CA THR A 10 -1.11 7.27 -4.48
C THR A 10 -1.74 6.95 -5.83
N TYR A 11 -1.82 7.92 -6.74
CA TYR A 11 -2.40 7.70 -8.07
C TYR A 11 -1.60 6.67 -8.90
N GLU A 12 -0.30 6.59 -8.70
CA GLU A 12 0.64 5.71 -9.40
C GLU A 12 0.64 4.27 -8.85
N SER A 13 0.09 4.05 -7.66
CA SER A 13 -0.03 2.71 -7.10
C SER A 13 -0.96 1.83 -7.96
N PRO A 14 -0.72 0.51 -8.04
CA PRO A 14 -1.57 -0.37 -8.84
C PRO A 14 -2.99 -0.49 -8.24
N GLY A 15 -3.96 -0.81 -9.09
CA GLY A 15 -5.36 -1.01 -8.72
C GLY A 15 -6.27 0.18 -9.08
N ASP A 16 -7.56 -0.09 -9.10
CA ASP A 16 -8.57 0.90 -9.53
C ASP A 16 -8.80 1.96 -8.46
N LEU A 17 -8.99 3.21 -8.91
CA LEU A 17 -9.41 4.31 -8.05
C LEU A 17 -10.91 4.17 -7.74
N MET A 18 -11.22 3.96 -6.48
CA MET A 18 -12.59 3.84 -5.98
C MET A 18 -13.02 5.13 -5.26
N ARG A 19 -14.32 5.29 -5.04
CA ARG A 19 -14.90 6.41 -4.29
C ARG A 19 -15.82 5.87 -3.20
N ASP A 20 -15.73 6.41 -2.01
CA ASP A 20 -16.59 6.01 -0.89
C ASP A 20 -17.97 6.70 -0.97
N ARG A 21 -18.77 6.57 0.10
CA ARG A 21 -20.12 7.17 0.16
C ARG A 21 -20.09 8.70 0.20
N ASP A 22 -18.97 9.28 0.64
CA ASP A 22 -18.74 10.72 0.75
C ASP A 22 -17.95 11.24 -0.48
N ASP A 23 -17.89 10.46 -1.55
CA ASP A 23 -17.16 10.75 -2.80
C ASP A 23 -15.63 10.92 -2.62
N ARG A 24 -15.06 10.36 -1.54
CA ARG A 24 -13.61 10.44 -1.30
C ARG A 24 -12.85 9.36 -2.05
N PRO A 25 -11.77 9.71 -2.78
CA PRO A 25 -10.98 8.74 -3.51
C PRO A 25 -10.22 7.80 -2.55
N TYR A 26 -10.28 6.51 -2.83
CA TYR A 26 -9.51 5.49 -2.13
C TYR A 26 -9.05 4.38 -3.07
N LYS A 27 -8.00 3.66 -2.69
CA LYS A 27 -7.57 2.40 -3.32
C LYS A 27 -7.59 1.26 -2.31
N GLU A 28 -7.80 0.04 -2.78
CA GLU A 28 -7.68 -1.15 -1.94
C GLU A 28 -6.23 -1.64 -1.92
N SER A 29 -5.74 -1.95 -0.71
CA SER A 29 -4.44 -2.56 -0.51
C SER A 29 -4.59 -3.77 0.40
N TYR A 30 -3.90 -4.86 0.10
CA TYR A 30 -3.94 -6.08 0.88
C TYR A 30 -2.53 -6.63 1.05
N GLY A 31 -2.26 -7.21 2.22
CA GLY A 31 -0.95 -7.75 2.53
C GLY A 31 -0.60 -8.91 1.59
N MET A 32 0.69 -9.09 1.28
CA MET A 32 1.15 -10.16 0.40
C MET A 32 0.93 -11.58 0.95
N ALA A 33 0.67 -11.69 2.26
CA ALA A 33 0.29 -12.94 2.93
C ALA A 33 -1.25 -13.12 3.05
N SER A 34 -2.04 -12.13 2.64
CA SER A 34 -3.50 -12.22 2.66
C SER A 34 -4.01 -13.28 1.69
N LYS A 35 -5.15 -13.90 2.02
CA LYS A 35 -5.88 -14.85 1.17
C LYS A 35 -6.02 -14.38 -0.27
N ARG A 36 -6.40 -13.11 -0.48
CA ARG A 36 -6.58 -12.53 -1.82
C ARG A 36 -5.28 -12.57 -2.63
N ALA A 37 -4.14 -12.20 -2.03
CA ALA A 37 -2.84 -12.29 -2.68
C ALA A 37 -2.41 -13.73 -2.97
N VAL A 38 -2.64 -14.65 -2.01
CA VAL A 38 -2.28 -16.07 -2.17
C VAL A 38 -3.09 -16.73 -3.29
N VAL A 39 -4.40 -16.48 -3.35
CA VAL A 39 -5.26 -17.01 -4.42
C VAL A 39 -4.86 -16.44 -5.79
N ALA A 40 -4.63 -15.13 -5.88
CA ALA A 40 -4.25 -14.49 -7.15
C ALA A 40 -2.94 -15.07 -7.73
N ARG A 41 -1.91 -15.28 -6.89
CA ARG A 41 -0.61 -15.81 -7.36
C ARG A 41 -0.62 -17.32 -7.66
N THR A 42 -1.51 -18.08 -7.01
CA THR A 42 -1.58 -19.55 -7.16
C THR A 42 -2.62 -19.99 -8.19
N ALA A 43 -3.29 -19.07 -8.89
CA ALA A 43 -4.37 -19.36 -9.81
C ALA A 43 -3.99 -20.33 -10.95
N GLY A 44 -2.72 -20.36 -11.36
CA GLY A 44 -2.21 -21.28 -12.40
C GLY A 44 -1.69 -22.63 -11.91
N GLU A 45 -1.77 -22.91 -10.60
CA GLU A 45 -1.19 -24.13 -10.01
C GLU A 45 -2.19 -25.29 -9.90
N SER A 46 -1.69 -26.50 -9.66
CA SER A 46 -2.51 -27.69 -9.44
C SER A 46 -3.45 -27.50 -8.24
N ALA A 47 -4.60 -28.19 -8.25
CA ALA A 47 -5.56 -28.10 -7.15
C ALA A 47 -4.97 -28.48 -5.78
N PHE A 48 -4.03 -29.44 -5.76
CA PHE A 48 -3.34 -29.88 -4.56
C PHE A 48 -2.37 -28.81 -4.02
N ASP A 49 -1.58 -28.19 -4.90
CA ASP A 49 -0.63 -27.13 -4.52
C ASP A 49 -1.33 -25.87 -4.01
N ARG A 50 -2.46 -25.51 -4.64
CA ARG A 50 -3.33 -24.43 -4.18
C ARG A 50 -3.87 -24.69 -2.77
N ALA A 51 -4.39 -25.89 -2.52
CA ALA A 51 -4.94 -26.27 -1.21
C ALA A 51 -3.86 -26.24 -0.12
N ARG A 52 -2.64 -26.69 -0.44
CA ARG A 52 -1.50 -26.64 0.49
C ARG A 52 -1.10 -25.20 0.83
N LYS A 53 -1.09 -24.30 -0.14
CA LYS A 53 -0.69 -22.89 0.04
C LYS A 53 -1.77 -22.04 0.75
N ALA A 54 -3.04 -22.41 0.60
CA ALA A 54 -4.16 -21.76 1.30
C ALA A 54 -4.14 -21.98 2.82
N LEU A 55 -3.45 -23.02 3.31
CA LEU A 55 -3.28 -23.29 4.74
C LEU A 55 -2.34 -22.29 5.46
N PHE A 56 -1.54 -21.53 4.71
CA PHE A 56 -0.58 -20.55 5.23
C PHE A 56 -1.06 -19.10 5.05
N GLU A 57 -2.37 -18.90 4.90
CA GLU A 57 -2.98 -17.58 4.81
C GLU A 57 -2.95 -16.89 6.19
N GLU A 58 -2.03 -15.95 6.38
CA GLU A 58 -1.98 -15.08 7.55
C GLU A 58 -2.08 -13.62 7.08
N GLY A 59 -3.07 -12.87 7.56
CA GLY A 59 -3.07 -11.41 7.39
C GLY A 59 -4.43 -10.75 7.16
N ILE A 60 -4.41 -9.42 7.22
CA ILE A 60 -5.56 -8.55 6.98
C ILE A 60 -5.96 -8.67 5.50
N SER A 61 -7.24 -9.00 5.27
CA SER A 61 -7.76 -9.32 3.94
C SER A 61 -7.78 -8.11 3.00
N THR A 62 -8.02 -6.91 3.54
CA THR A 62 -8.17 -5.66 2.77
C THR A 62 -8.08 -4.44 3.68
N SER A 63 -7.35 -3.42 3.24
CA SER A 63 -7.32 -2.07 3.83
C SER A 63 -7.65 -1.04 2.74
N ARG A 64 -8.47 -0.04 3.09
CA ARG A 64 -8.72 1.11 2.22
C ARG A 64 -7.67 2.17 2.47
N MET A 65 -6.98 2.57 1.41
CA MET A 65 -5.98 3.62 1.42
C MET A 65 -6.63 4.86 0.83
N GLY A 66 -6.97 5.82 1.68
CA GLY A 66 -7.47 7.11 1.23
C GLY A 66 -6.40 7.86 0.44
N LEU A 67 -6.81 8.56 -0.61
CA LEU A 67 -5.95 9.47 -1.35
C LEU A 67 -6.39 10.89 -1.05
N ASP A 68 -5.41 11.80 -0.95
CA ASP A 68 -5.69 13.22 -1.02
C ASP A 68 -5.99 13.57 -2.49
N PRO A 69 -7.18 14.11 -2.83
CA PRO A 69 -7.50 14.45 -4.20
C PRO A 69 -6.55 15.49 -4.80
N ASP A 70 -6.06 16.43 -3.97
CA ASP A 70 -5.22 17.55 -4.40
C ASP A 70 -3.73 17.21 -4.37
N ARG A 71 -3.33 16.22 -3.54
CA ARG A 71 -1.92 15.83 -3.32
C ARG A 71 -1.69 14.32 -3.29
N GLY A 72 -2.45 13.59 -4.10
CA GLY A 72 -2.43 12.13 -4.16
C GLY A 72 -1.28 11.54 -4.99
N GLY A 73 -0.38 12.37 -5.53
CA GLY A 73 0.75 11.92 -6.32
C GLY A 73 1.90 11.36 -5.47
N VAL A 74 2.70 10.47 -6.05
CA VAL A 74 3.90 9.93 -5.38
C VAL A 74 4.97 10.99 -5.15
N GLU A 75 5.06 11.98 -6.04
CA GLU A 75 5.99 13.09 -5.95
C GLU A 75 5.70 13.94 -4.70
N ASP A 76 4.44 14.34 -4.50
CA ASP A 76 3.98 15.06 -3.30
C ASP A 76 4.34 14.31 -2.01
N LEU A 77 4.14 12.99 -1.99
CA LEU A 77 4.44 12.15 -0.84
C LEU A 77 5.94 12.11 -0.56
N ILE A 78 6.78 11.93 -1.58
CA ILE A 78 8.24 11.90 -1.44
C ILE A 78 8.77 13.26 -0.96
N ASP A 79 8.27 14.36 -1.51
CA ASP A 79 8.63 15.70 -1.07
C ASP A 79 8.24 15.95 0.38
N HIS A 80 7.05 15.51 0.79
CA HIS A 80 6.63 15.61 2.18
C HIS A 80 7.51 14.80 3.13
N ILE A 81 7.83 13.55 2.79
CA ILE A 81 8.70 12.69 3.61
C ILE A 81 10.11 13.28 3.71
N THR A 82 10.71 13.64 2.58
CA THR A 82 12.10 14.11 2.53
C THR A 82 12.27 15.47 3.20
N SER A 83 11.30 16.38 3.05
CA SER A 83 11.29 17.65 3.77
C SER A 83 11.18 17.46 5.29
N GLY A 84 10.31 16.57 5.76
CA GLY A 84 10.17 16.22 7.18
C GLY A 84 11.43 15.60 7.77
N VAL A 85 12.06 14.66 7.04
CA VAL A 85 13.34 14.05 7.44
C VAL A 85 14.44 15.11 7.51
N ARG A 86 14.57 15.96 6.48
CA ARG A 86 15.57 17.04 6.47
C ARG A 86 15.38 18.00 7.65
N SER A 87 14.15 18.42 7.92
CA SER A 87 13.83 19.28 9.06
C SER A 87 14.22 18.62 10.39
N THR A 88 13.95 17.32 10.53
CA THR A 88 14.33 16.56 11.73
C THR A 88 15.85 16.52 11.90
N CYS A 89 16.60 16.25 10.83
CA CYS A 89 18.07 16.30 10.83
C CYS A 89 18.58 17.68 11.28
N THR A 90 17.96 18.78 10.83
CA THR A 90 18.28 20.14 11.29
C THR A 90 18.05 20.30 12.78
N TYR A 91 16.91 19.85 13.32
CA TYR A 91 16.62 19.93 14.76
C TYR A 91 17.63 19.17 15.62
N VAL A 92 18.14 18.03 15.14
CA VAL A 92 19.16 17.24 15.87
C VAL A 92 20.60 17.63 15.53
N GLY A 93 20.81 18.69 14.73
CA GLY A 93 22.15 19.19 14.36
C GLY A 93 22.96 18.26 13.45
N ARG A 94 22.29 17.40 12.67
CA ARG A 94 22.94 16.43 11.77
C ARG A 94 22.76 16.83 10.30
N ARG A 95 23.79 16.55 9.49
CA ARG A 95 23.78 16.80 8.03
C ARG A 95 23.61 15.51 7.21
N THR A 96 23.83 14.37 7.85
CA THR A 96 23.79 13.01 7.30
C THR A 96 23.39 12.05 8.40
#